data_AF-A0A0B7AQQ5-F1
#
_entry.id   AF-A0A0B7AQQ5-F1
#
_cell.length_a   1.000
_cell.length_b   1.000
_cell.length_c   1.000
_cell.angle_alpha   90.00
_cell.angle_beta   90.00
_cell.angle_gamma   90.00
#
_symmetry.space_group_name_H-M   'P 1'
#
loop_
_entity.id
_entity.type
_entity.pdbx_description
1 polymer ?
#
loop_
_entity_poly.entity_id
_entity_poly.type
_entity_poly.pdbx_seq_one_letter_code
_entity_poly.pdbx_strand_id
1 'polypeptide(L)'
;HDDQVPCYLNVEDVLCSQNCGETMKCGHICKGQCGVCNAQDFHQPCQEKIELEWSCGHKSNVECQTDVTVEPCPTKCNMLLDCGHRCKGTCGGCMSGRVHRACVEKCKQPLPCGHPCEGTCGTSCVPCMMRCPTSCRHGPCGKSNCGDLCEPCTENCAMICQHRQCGALCMDHCAEPSCSKTCNKPTSCRHKCMSLCGEACVCYTCEKDKFSLIDTNTNKKPQWYIAHEKQERAKKFEVGKDTILMKIPKCKHIFTLTQLDRYVEALDPTNTSFIRCPTCSTPVQGISRYEAINKRQAEMRENKKEDMIKNAKLTKSKLRKLTESKLCVLHFCVVDEGEYLSSKPDLIDSNHAHALSMQMRFAYALLTVFNIHKNYNNEIEFKIRKWKYMVSSIQQSMTLQLQTEMTMEIYRLLLCEQITYVNKTLKNMGITLEDGVKSSLKGILKDLSKQQKLTSIDKNRIQSALDSMFQVLYRQAISDEWSVEAKNFKDRIDFAATILDQPQTEDLITIIQQSDHHDMNAHSTRLPEVSSDTDETEDY
;
A
#
# COMPACT_ATOMS: atom_id res chain seq x y z
N HIS A 1 24.95 57.55 -4.50
CA HIS A 1 24.84 57.08 -3.12
C HIS A 1 25.96 57.71 -2.31
N ASP A 2 25.70 58.09 -1.07
CA ASP A 2 26.75 58.55 -0.14
C ASP A 2 27.11 57.40 0.80
N ASP A 3 28.41 57.19 1.07
CA ASP A 3 28.88 56.06 1.87
C ASP A 3 30.06 56.43 2.78
N GLN A 4 30.20 55.76 3.92
CA GLN A 4 31.32 55.96 4.85
C GLN A 4 32.38 54.90 4.63
N VAL A 5 33.60 55.33 4.31
CA VAL A 5 34.69 54.45 3.88
C VAL A 5 35.94 54.66 4.75
N PRO A 6 36.66 53.59 5.14
CA PRO A 6 37.93 53.72 5.85
C PRO A 6 38.95 54.50 5.02
N CYS A 7 39.62 55.48 5.63
CA CYS A 7 40.53 56.40 4.94
C CYS A 7 41.79 55.75 4.34
N TYR A 8 42.08 54.49 4.68
CA TYR A 8 43.23 53.75 4.17
C TYR A 8 42.91 52.91 2.91
N LEU A 9 41.65 52.81 2.50
CA LEU A 9 41.25 52.10 1.29
C LEU A 9 41.27 53.05 0.07
N ASN A 10 41.71 52.54 -1.08
CA ASN A 10 41.61 53.26 -2.34
C ASN A 10 40.15 53.33 -2.78
N VAL A 11 39.70 54.52 -3.21
CA VAL A 11 38.29 54.80 -3.59
C VAL A 11 37.83 53.90 -4.74
N GLU A 12 38.73 53.52 -5.65
CA GLU A 12 38.43 52.63 -6.78
C GLU A 12 38.12 51.19 -6.35
N ASP A 13 38.60 50.76 -5.18
CA ASP A 13 38.43 49.40 -4.66
C ASP A 13 37.25 49.27 -3.69
N VAL A 14 36.56 50.39 -3.37
CA VAL A 14 35.43 50.40 -2.43
C VAL A 14 34.13 50.03 -3.14
N LEU A 15 33.47 48.98 -2.65
CA LEU A 15 32.09 48.65 -3.04
C LEU A 15 31.08 49.46 -2.23
N CYS A 16 30.13 50.09 -2.92
CA CYS A 16 29.02 50.80 -2.27
C CYS A 16 28.16 49.86 -1.40
N SER A 17 28.01 50.19 -0.13
CA SER A 17 27.26 49.43 0.88
C SER A 17 25.77 49.76 0.92
N GLN A 18 25.35 50.84 0.25
CA GLN A 18 23.95 51.27 0.20
C GLN A 18 23.06 50.28 -0.55
N ASN A 19 21.76 50.28 -0.25
CA ASN A 19 20.78 49.46 -0.98
C ASN A 19 20.79 49.83 -2.47
N CYS A 20 20.71 48.82 -3.33
CA CYS A 20 20.70 49.00 -4.78
C CYS A 20 19.52 49.87 -5.24
N GLY A 21 18.28 49.53 -4.86
CA GLY A 21 17.10 50.33 -5.18
C GLY A 21 16.62 50.26 -6.63
N GLU A 22 17.31 49.54 -7.53
CA GLU A 22 16.86 49.37 -8.91
C GLU A 22 15.63 48.46 -9.03
N THR A 23 14.78 48.73 -10.01
CA THR A 23 13.62 47.88 -10.32
C THR A 23 14.07 46.70 -11.16
N MET A 24 13.95 45.48 -10.62
CA MET A 24 14.28 44.25 -11.34
C MET A 24 13.26 43.95 -12.44
N LYS A 25 13.59 43.03 -13.36
CA LYS A 25 12.69 42.59 -14.47
C LYS A 25 11.32 42.10 -14.01
N CYS A 26 11.23 41.59 -12.78
CA CYS A 26 9.96 41.16 -12.17
C CYS A 26 9.11 42.32 -11.61
N GLY A 27 9.56 43.57 -11.72
CA GLY A 27 8.88 44.76 -11.20
C GLY A 27 9.14 45.05 -9.72
N HIS A 28 9.88 44.20 -9.00
CA HIS A 28 10.24 44.41 -7.59
C HIS A 28 11.57 45.17 -7.45
N ILE A 29 11.70 45.94 -6.37
CA ILE A 29 12.90 46.71 -6.04
C ILE A 29 13.99 45.77 -5.50
N CYS A 30 15.23 45.91 -6.01
CA CYS A 30 16.37 45.15 -5.52
C CYS A 30 16.75 45.58 -4.09
N LYS A 31 16.77 44.60 -3.19
CA LYS A 31 17.19 44.74 -1.78
C LYS A 31 18.68 44.41 -1.54
N GLY A 32 19.44 44.14 -2.60
CA GLY A 32 20.87 43.86 -2.53
C GLY A 32 21.71 45.12 -2.27
N GLN A 33 23.02 44.94 -2.06
CA GLN A 33 23.97 46.04 -1.94
C GLN A 33 24.39 46.55 -3.32
N CYS A 34 24.31 47.87 -3.52
CA CYS A 34 24.58 48.55 -4.79
C CYS A 34 25.96 48.20 -5.35
N GLY A 35 27.00 48.20 -4.51
CA GLY A 35 28.37 47.89 -4.92
C GLY A 35 28.53 46.48 -5.46
N VAL A 36 27.88 45.50 -4.84
CA VAL A 36 27.91 44.10 -5.31
C VAL A 36 27.13 43.94 -6.62
N CYS A 37 25.93 44.51 -6.68
CA CYS A 37 25.09 44.43 -7.88
C CYS A 37 25.77 45.07 -9.10
N ASN A 38 26.36 46.25 -8.90
CA ASN A 38 27.01 47.00 -9.98
C ASN A 38 28.36 46.41 -10.39
N ALA A 39 29.18 45.94 -9.42
CA ALA A 39 30.48 45.34 -9.73
C ALA A 39 30.37 44.02 -10.51
N GLN A 40 29.28 43.27 -10.30
CA GLN A 40 29.05 41.98 -10.96
C GLN A 40 28.08 42.06 -12.15
N ASP A 41 27.52 43.25 -12.43
CA ASP A 41 26.40 43.45 -13.36
C ASP A 41 25.28 42.41 -13.17
N PHE A 42 25.02 42.06 -11.90
CA PHE A 42 24.15 40.96 -11.52
C PHE A 42 23.33 41.27 -10.28
N HIS A 43 22.01 41.22 -10.43
CA HIS A 43 21.07 41.31 -9.34
C HIS A 43 20.70 39.92 -8.84
N GLN A 44 20.82 39.71 -7.52
CA GLN A 44 20.35 38.48 -6.90
C GLN A 44 18.85 38.29 -7.19
N PRO A 45 18.39 37.04 -7.37
CA PRO A 45 17.01 36.80 -7.71
C PRO A 45 16.03 37.33 -6.67
N CYS A 46 14.84 37.74 -7.15
CA CYS A 46 13.83 38.33 -6.29
C CYS A 46 13.27 37.32 -5.27
N GLN A 47 13.48 37.60 -3.99
CA GLN A 47 12.99 36.81 -2.85
C GLN A 47 11.64 37.31 -2.29
N GLU A 48 11.02 38.31 -2.93
CA GLU A 48 9.67 38.75 -2.54
C GLU A 48 8.68 37.60 -2.68
N LYS A 49 7.84 37.42 -1.66
CA LYS A 49 6.81 36.38 -1.68
C LYS A 49 5.55 36.91 -2.33
N ILE A 50 5.17 36.29 -3.45
CA ILE A 50 3.95 36.61 -4.18
C ILE A 50 3.06 35.37 -4.29
N GLU A 51 1.76 35.60 -4.44
CA GLU A 51 0.80 34.51 -4.67
C GLU A 51 0.85 34.10 -6.15
N LEU A 52 1.28 32.87 -6.41
CA LEU A 52 1.27 32.25 -7.73
C LEU A 52 0.26 31.12 -7.80
N GLU A 53 -0.27 30.85 -9.00
CA GLU A 53 -1.21 29.76 -9.27
C GLU A 53 -0.56 28.70 -10.16
N TRP A 54 -0.59 27.43 -9.72
CA TRP A 54 -0.10 26.29 -10.50
C TRP A 54 -1.17 25.80 -11.46
N SER A 55 -0.76 25.03 -12.47
CA SER A 55 -1.69 24.39 -13.43
C SER A 55 -2.77 23.51 -12.77
N CYS A 56 -2.58 23.09 -11.53
CA CYS A 56 -3.58 22.37 -10.74
C CYS A 56 -4.65 23.25 -10.06
N GLY A 57 -4.63 24.56 -10.29
CA GLY A 57 -5.57 25.54 -9.72
C GLY A 57 -5.28 25.92 -8.27
N HIS A 58 -4.22 25.35 -7.66
CA HIS A 58 -3.80 25.74 -6.32
C HIS A 58 -2.97 27.02 -6.37
N LYS A 59 -3.22 27.89 -5.39
CA LYS A 59 -2.45 29.10 -5.14
C LYS A 59 -1.52 28.92 -3.95
N SER A 60 -0.33 29.52 -3.99
CA SER A 60 0.60 29.54 -2.86
C SER A 60 1.51 30.76 -2.90
N ASN A 61 1.88 31.24 -1.71
CA ASN A 61 2.84 32.33 -1.54
C ASN A 61 4.27 31.78 -1.61
N VAL A 62 4.96 32.04 -2.72
CA VAL A 62 6.33 31.59 -3.01
C VAL A 62 7.18 32.75 -3.49
N GLU A 63 8.49 32.55 -3.58
CA GLU A 63 9.41 33.56 -4.10
C GLU A 63 9.05 33.95 -5.54
N CYS A 64 9.15 35.23 -5.88
CA CYS A 64 8.75 35.78 -7.18
C CYS A 64 9.44 35.09 -8.37
N GLN A 65 10.65 34.60 -8.17
CA GLN A 65 11.42 33.87 -9.18
C GLN A 65 10.92 32.43 -9.44
N THR A 66 9.94 31.94 -8.68
CA THR A 66 9.45 30.56 -8.80
C THR A 66 8.77 30.36 -10.15
N ASP A 67 9.31 29.44 -10.96
CA ASP A 67 8.68 29.03 -12.20
C ASP A 67 7.63 27.94 -11.93
N VAL A 68 6.35 28.32 -11.93
CA VAL A 68 5.22 27.39 -11.71
C VAL A 68 5.05 26.32 -12.80
N THR A 69 5.72 26.46 -13.94
CA THR A 69 5.70 25.47 -15.04
C THR A 69 6.70 24.34 -14.80
N VAL A 70 7.76 24.62 -14.04
CA VAL A 70 8.85 23.69 -13.71
C VAL A 70 8.66 23.14 -12.29
N GLU A 71 8.37 24.01 -11.33
CA GLU A 71 8.31 23.66 -9.92
C GLU A 71 7.01 22.95 -9.54
N PRO A 72 7.07 21.85 -8.77
CA PRO A 72 5.89 21.11 -8.35
C PRO A 72 5.05 21.95 -7.37
N CYS A 73 3.73 21.85 -7.50
CA CYS A 73 2.81 22.52 -6.56
C CYS A 73 3.09 22.12 -5.10
N PRO A 74 3.38 23.08 -4.20
CA PRO A 74 3.78 22.79 -2.82
C PRO A 74 2.59 22.52 -1.89
N THR A 75 1.36 22.79 -2.32
CA THR A 75 0.14 22.61 -1.51
C THR A 75 0.02 21.17 -1.01
N LYS A 76 -0.36 20.98 0.27
CA LYS A 76 -0.57 19.66 0.86
C LYS A 76 -1.70 18.91 0.13
N CYS A 77 -1.49 17.62 -0.15
CA CYS A 77 -2.48 16.79 -0.84
C CYS A 77 -3.72 16.52 0.04
N ASN A 78 -3.54 16.00 1.26
CA ASN A 78 -4.61 15.72 2.25
C ASN A 78 -5.78 14.82 1.80
N MET A 79 -5.73 14.24 0.59
CA MET A 79 -6.71 13.29 0.09
C MET A 79 -6.77 12.04 0.96
N LEU A 80 -7.95 11.45 1.10
CA LEU A 80 -8.13 10.20 1.82
C LEU A 80 -7.62 9.04 0.94
N LEU A 81 -6.64 8.30 1.44
CA LEU A 81 -6.10 7.09 0.83
C LEU A 81 -7.06 5.91 1.05
N ASP A 82 -6.90 4.83 0.29
CA ASP A 82 -7.76 3.63 0.39
C ASP A 82 -7.66 2.96 1.77
N CYS A 83 -6.52 3.14 2.45
CA CYS A 83 -6.33 2.68 3.83
C CYS A 83 -7.05 3.54 4.88
N GLY A 84 -7.74 4.62 4.48
CA GLY A 84 -8.46 5.54 5.35
C GLY A 84 -7.59 6.63 6.01
N HIS A 85 -6.28 6.67 5.71
CA HIS A 85 -5.39 7.73 6.17
C HIS A 85 -5.36 8.91 5.20
N ARG A 86 -5.02 10.12 5.69
CA ARG A 86 -4.82 11.29 4.83
C ARG A 86 -3.43 11.26 4.21
N CYS A 87 -3.33 11.55 2.92
CA CYS A 87 -2.04 11.65 2.23
C CYS A 87 -1.21 12.80 2.81
N LYS A 88 0.03 12.49 3.23
CA LYS A 88 1.02 13.46 3.75
C LYS A 88 1.88 14.11 2.67
N GLY A 89 1.67 13.78 1.40
CA GLY A 89 2.39 14.35 0.26
C GLY A 89 1.92 15.76 -0.12
N THR A 90 2.54 16.30 -1.17
CA THR A 90 2.12 17.55 -1.82
C THR A 90 1.33 17.25 -3.09
N CYS A 91 0.53 18.20 -3.55
CA CYS A 91 -0.21 18.12 -4.80
C CYS A 91 0.74 17.85 -5.98
N GLY A 92 1.86 18.57 -6.06
CA GLY A 92 2.88 18.36 -7.08
C GLY A 92 3.49 16.95 -7.03
N GLY A 93 3.83 16.47 -5.83
CA GLY A 93 4.35 15.13 -5.59
C GLY A 93 3.32 14.02 -5.79
N CYS A 94 2.02 14.31 -5.74
CA CYS A 94 0.95 13.36 -6.03
C CYS A 94 0.44 13.44 -7.49
N MET A 95 1.18 14.11 -8.38
CA MET A 95 0.75 14.38 -9.76
C MET A 95 -0.67 14.98 -9.84
N SER A 96 -0.94 15.98 -9.01
CA SER A 96 -2.27 16.59 -8.87
C SER A 96 -3.34 15.62 -8.37
N GLY A 97 -2.97 14.66 -7.51
CA GLY A 97 -3.88 13.67 -6.93
C GLY A 97 -4.11 12.45 -7.83
N ARG A 98 -3.34 12.28 -8.90
CA ARG A 98 -3.43 11.08 -9.76
C ARG A 98 -2.67 9.89 -9.20
N VAL A 99 -1.49 10.11 -8.62
CA VAL A 99 -0.62 9.05 -8.09
C VAL A 99 -0.13 9.43 -6.69
N HIS A 100 -0.56 8.69 -5.68
CA HIS A 100 -0.19 8.87 -4.29
C HIS A 100 0.90 7.90 -3.89
N ARG A 101 1.87 8.39 -3.10
CA ARG A 101 2.90 7.56 -2.49
C ARG A 101 2.30 6.61 -1.45
N ALA A 102 3.02 5.54 -1.15
CA ALA A 102 2.65 4.59 -0.10
C ALA A 102 2.42 5.31 1.24
N CYS A 103 1.40 4.87 1.98
CA CYS A 103 1.04 5.47 3.26
C CYS A 103 2.15 5.26 4.30
N VAL A 104 2.59 6.33 4.96
CA VAL A 104 3.62 6.27 6.02
C VAL A 104 3.06 6.39 7.43
N GLU A 105 1.74 6.30 7.60
CA GLU A 105 1.12 6.28 8.92
C GLU A 105 1.28 4.92 9.60
N LYS A 106 1.13 4.88 10.93
CA LYS A 106 1.08 3.61 11.67
C LYS A 106 -0.09 2.77 11.19
N CYS A 107 0.14 1.48 10.96
CA CYS A 107 -0.92 0.56 10.61
C CYS A 107 -1.91 0.44 11.77
N LYS A 108 -3.21 0.54 11.47
CA LYS A 108 -4.28 0.39 12.48
C LYS A 108 -5.03 -0.94 12.33
N GLN A 109 -4.65 -1.75 11.36
CA GLN A 109 -5.31 -3.01 11.09
C GLN A 109 -4.89 -4.04 12.15
N PRO A 110 -5.84 -4.76 12.76
CA PRO A 110 -5.50 -5.90 13.60
C PRO A 110 -4.91 -7.02 12.74
N LEU A 111 -3.82 -7.62 13.21
CA LEU A 111 -3.26 -8.82 12.60
C LEU A 111 -4.25 -10.00 12.70
N PRO A 112 -4.04 -11.13 12.02
CA PRO A 112 -4.92 -12.30 12.12
C PRO A 112 -5.16 -12.78 13.57
N CYS A 113 -4.16 -12.60 14.44
CA CYS A 113 -4.23 -12.89 15.87
C CYS A 113 -4.99 -11.84 16.70
N GLY A 114 -5.41 -10.73 16.10
CA GLY A 114 -6.11 -9.62 16.74
C GLY A 114 -5.22 -8.61 17.46
N HIS A 115 -3.90 -8.84 17.55
CA HIS A 115 -2.98 -7.82 18.04
C HIS A 115 -2.86 -6.65 17.05
N PRO A 116 -2.61 -5.42 17.53
CA PRO A 116 -2.37 -4.29 16.65
C PRO A 116 -1.12 -4.54 15.80
N CYS A 117 -1.17 -4.19 14.52
CA CYS A 117 0.03 -4.14 13.70
C CYS A 117 0.88 -2.93 14.14
N GLU A 118 2.16 -3.17 14.44
CA GLU A 118 3.11 -2.11 14.82
C GLU A 118 3.86 -1.52 13.63
N GLY A 119 3.66 -2.09 12.44
CA GLY A 119 4.29 -1.67 11.20
C GLY A 119 3.67 -0.40 10.61
N THR A 120 4.22 -0.01 9.46
CA THR A 120 3.73 1.11 8.66
C THR A 120 2.56 0.65 7.77
N CYS A 121 1.57 1.51 7.57
CA CYS A 121 0.36 1.19 6.80
C CYS A 121 0.65 0.87 5.33
N GLY A 122 1.68 1.49 4.76
CA GLY A 122 2.04 1.33 3.36
C GLY A 122 2.80 0.04 3.06
N THR A 123 3.29 -0.66 4.08
CA THR A 123 4.02 -1.92 3.97
C THR A 123 3.13 -3.10 4.29
N SER A 124 3.46 -4.29 3.76
CA SER A 124 2.83 -5.54 4.19
C SER A 124 2.94 -5.68 5.72
N CYS A 125 1.83 -6.10 6.34
CA CYS A 125 1.85 -6.36 7.78
C CYS A 125 2.82 -7.49 8.09
N VAL A 126 3.67 -7.29 9.10
CA VAL A 126 4.65 -8.29 9.54
C VAL A 126 4.02 -9.28 10.52
N PRO A 127 4.58 -10.49 10.68
CA PRO A 127 4.17 -11.43 11.72
C PRO A 127 4.22 -10.79 13.11
N CYS A 128 3.26 -11.14 13.96
CA CYS A 128 3.10 -10.53 15.28
C CYS A 128 4.26 -10.88 16.23
N MET A 129 4.93 -9.89 16.81
CA MET A 129 6.03 -10.12 17.77
C MET A 129 5.58 -10.19 19.24
N MET A 130 4.29 -9.91 19.52
CA MET A 130 3.72 -10.04 20.86
C MET A 130 3.65 -11.51 21.31
N ARG A 131 3.55 -11.75 22.62
CA ARG A 131 3.35 -13.10 23.19
C ARG A 131 2.10 -13.78 22.61
N CYS A 132 2.21 -15.05 22.23
CA CYS A 132 1.08 -15.81 21.70
C CYS A 132 -0.06 -15.93 22.73
N PRO A 133 -1.28 -15.44 22.45
CA PRO A 133 -2.38 -15.49 23.40
C PRO A 133 -3.12 -16.85 23.36
N THR A 134 -2.80 -17.71 22.38
CA THR A 134 -3.37 -19.06 22.25
C THR A 134 -3.15 -19.87 23.53
N SER A 135 -4.21 -20.53 24.01
CA SER A 135 -4.15 -21.49 25.11
C SER A 135 -5.29 -22.47 25.00
N CYS A 136 -5.07 -23.69 25.46
CA CYS A 136 -6.12 -24.67 25.69
C CYS A 136 -6.27 -24.93 27.20
N ARG A 137 -7.07 -25.93 27.58
CA ARG A 137 -7.23 -26.35 28.98
C ARG A 137 -5.97 -27.01 29.57
N HIS A 138 -5.05 -27.47 28.73
CA HIS A 138 -3.77 -28.05 29.16
C HIS A 138 -2.72 -26.97 29.45
N GLY A 139 -2.81 -25.80 28.83
CA GLY A 139 -1.89 -24.71 29.11
C GLY A 139 -1.84 -23.63 28.02
N PRO A 140 -1.01 -22.59 28.26
CA PRO A 140 -0.70 -21.59 27.25
C PRO A 140 0.20 -22.17 26.15
N CYS A 141 0.14 -21.57 24.96
CA CYS A 141 1.08 -21.86 23.89
C CYS A 141 2.53 -21.54 24.33
N GLY A 142 3.47 -22.42 23.98
CA GLY A 142 4.89 -22.27 24.30
C GLY A 142 5.66 -21.30 23.39
N LYS A 143 5.08 -20.82 22.30
CA LYS A 143 5.76 -19.88 21.37
C LYS A 143 5.90 -18.49 22.00
N SER A 144 7.11 -17.93 21.93
CA SER A 144 7.43 -16.59 22.41
C SER A 144 6.81 -15.51 21.54
N ASN A 145 6.81 -15.68 20.21
CA ASN A 145 6.21 -14.76 19.26
C ASN A 145 4.89 -15.31 18.72
N CYS A 146 3.86 -14.48 18.69
CA CYS A 146 2.53 -14.86 18.21
C CYS A 146 2.51 -15.11 16.70
N GLY A 147 3.40 -14.48 15.93
CA GLY A 147 3.54 -14.64 14.50
C GLY A 147 4.08 -16.01 14.09
N ASP A 148 4.74 -16.72 15.01
CA ASP A 148 5.22 -18.07 14.76
C ASP A 148 4.04 -19.06 14.69
N LEU A 149 4.24 -20.12 13.91
CA LEU A 149 3.28 -21.23 13.82
C LEU A 149 3.19 -21.95 15.15
N CYS A 150 1.97 -22.07 15.67
CA CYS A 150 1.70 -22.78 16.91
C CYS A 150 1.69 -24.29 16.65
N GLU A 151 2.38 -25.06 17.50
CA GLU A 151 2.26 -26.51 17.50
C GLU A 151 0.87 -26.90 18.03
N PRO A 152 0.14 -27.80 17.35
CA PRO A 152 -1.16 -28.25 17.84
C PRO A 152 -1.01 -29.03 19.14
N CYS A 153 -1.92 -28.81 20.09
CA CYS A 153 -1.94 -29.59 21.32
C CYS A 153 -2.40 -31.03 21.03
N THR A 154 -1.51 -31.98 21.31
CA THR A 154 -1.71 -33.43 21.10
C THR A 154 -2.10 -34.18 22.37
N GLU A 155 -2.36 -33.48 23.48
CA GLU A 155 -2.90 -34.12 24.69
C GLU A 155 -4.35 -34.58 24.47
N ASN A 156 -4.78 -35.59 25.23
CA ASN A 156 -6.18 -36.04 25.22
C ASN A 156 -7.11 -34.90 25.60
N CYS A 157 -8.23 -34.75 24.89
CA CYS A 157 -9.13 -33.63 25.09
C CYS A 157 -9.65 -33.54 26.55
N ALA A 158 -9.41 -32.41 27.21
CA ALA A 158 -9.86 -32.14 28.59
C ALA A 158 -11.39 -32.01 28.76
N MET A 159 -12.18 -32.30 27.72
CA MET A 159 -13.65 -32.38 27.76
C MET A 159 -14.11 -33.66 28.45
N ILE A 160 -13.82 -33.76 29.74
CA ILE A 160 -14.15 -34.91 30.57
C ILE A 160 -15.03 -34.45 31.73
N CYS A 161 -16.19 -35.08 31.88
CA CYS A 161 -17.07 -34.92 33.02
C CYS A 161 -17.77 -36.25 33.34
N GLN A 162 -18.48 -36.33 34.44
CA GLN A 162 -19.22 -37.55 34.84
C GLN A 162 -20.29 -37.99 33.81
N HIS A 163 -20.62 -37.15 32.83
CA HIS A 163 -21.62 -37.43 31.80
C HIS A 163 -21.02 -37.75 30.43
N ARG A 164 -19.76 -37.38 30.17
CA ARG A 164 -19.12 -37.44 28.85
C ARG A 164 -17.61 -37.55 28.99
N GLN A 165 -16.99 -38.37 28.15
CA GLN A 165 -15.55 -38.49 28.02
C GLN A 165 -15.17 -38.42 26.54
N CYS A 166 -14.43 -37.38 26.16
CA CYS A 166 -13.95 -37.24 24.79
C CYS A 166 -12.71 -38.14 24.57
N GLY A 167 -12.71 -38.93 23.49
CA GLY A 167 -11.57 -39.77 23.08
C GLY A 167 -10.64 -39.13 22.04
N ALA A 168 -10.92 -37.91 21.59
CA ALA A 168 -10.12 -37.20 20.59
C ALA A 168 -8.93 -36.44 21.22
N LEU A 169 -7.96 -36.05 20.40
CA LEU A 169 -6.90 -35.13 20.83
C LEU A 169 -7.44 -33.70 20.99
N CYS A 170 -6.72 -32.87 21.75
CA CYS A 170 -7.19 -31.56 22.15
C CYS A 170 -7.55 -30.67 20.97
N MET A 171 -6.82 -30.69 19.86
CA MET A 171 -7.09 -29.86 18.69
C MET A 171 -7.97 -30.52 17.61
N ASP A 172 -8.28 -31.81 17.76
CA ASP A 172 -9.10 -32.55 16.81
C ASP A 172 -10.60 -32.25 16.96
N HIS A 173 -11.39 -32.64 15.96
CA HIS A 173 -12.84 -32.53 16.01
C HIS A 173 -13.42 -33.47 17.08
N CYS A 174 -14.21 -32.93 18.00
CA CYS A 174 -14.92 -33.73 19.00
C CYS A 174 -16.24 -34.25 18.38
N ALA A 175 -16.44 -35.57 18.36
CA ALA A 175 -17.65 -36.18 17.81
C ALA A 175 -18.95 -35.80 18.54
N GLU A 176 -18.86 -35.51 19.85
CA GLU A 176 -20.00 -35.10 20.66
C GLU A 176 -19.91 -33.64 21.12
N PRO A 177 -21.05 -32.93 21.25
CA PRO A 177 -21.09 -31.57 21.76
C PRO A 177 -20.79 -31.51 23.28
N SER A 178 -20.40 -30.32 23.74
CA SER A 178 -20.13 -30.03 25.16
C SER A 178 -21.31 -30.40 26.07
N CYS A 179 -21.02 -30.78 27.32
CA CYS A 179 -22.06 -31.09 28.32
C CYS A 179 -22.96 -29.87 28.61
N SER A 180 -24.29 -30.08 28.58
CA SER A 180 -25.30 -29.06 28.87
C SER A 180 -26.00 -29.25 30.22
N LYS A 181 -25.60 -30.24 31.02
CA LYS A 181 -26.16 -30.50 32.36
C LYS A 181 -25.58 -29.52 33.39
N THR A 182 -26.39 -29.08 34.34
CA THR A 182 -25.93 -28.23 35.46
C THR A 182 -24.92 -28.95 36.34
N CYS A 183 -23.96 -28.21 36.91
CA CYS A 183 -22.97 -28.76 37.80
C CYS A 183 -23.55 -28.96 39.22
N ASN A 184 -23.49 -30.19 39.74
CA ASN A 184 -23.95 -30.52 41.10
C ASN A 184 -22.83 -30.50 42.15
N LYS A 185 -21.60 -30.11 41.76
CA LYS A 185 -20.47 -30.07 42.69
C LYS A 185 -20.61 -28.87 43.64
N PRO A 186 -20.34 -29.03 44.96
CA PRO A 186 -20.20 -27.89 45.84
C PRO A 186 -18.97 -27.07 45.42
N THR A 187 -19.08 -25.74 45.51
CA THR A 187 -17.93 -24.86 45.29
C THR A 187 -16.97 -24.92 46.49
N SER A 188 -15.76 -24.36 46.37
CA SER A 188 -14.78 -24.33 47.48
C SER A 188 -15.29 -23.62 48.73
N CYS A 189 -16.18 -22.65 48.56
CA CYS A 189 -16.89 -21.96 49.65
C CYS A 189 -18.17 -22.70 50.12
N ARG A 190 -18.38 -23.95 49.67
CA ARG A 190 -19.51 -24.84 50.00
C ARG A 190 -20.90 -24.39 49.52
N HIS A 191 -21.01 -23.24 48.83
CA HIS A 191 -22.24 -22.85 48.16
C HIS A 191 -22.51 -23.66 46.88
N LYS A 192 -23.78 -23.69 46.45
CA LYS A 192 -24.24 -24.34 45.21
C LYS A 192 -23.56 -23.70 43.99
N CYS A 193 -23.04 -24.55 43.09
CA CYS A 193 -22.53 -24.11 41.79
C CYS A 193 -23.69 -23.75 40.84
N MET A 194 -23.55 -22.65 40.09
CA MET A 194 -24.52 -22.19 39.10
C MET A 194 -24.03 -22.33 37.65
N SER A 195 -23.00 -23.15 37.41
CA SER A 195 -22.39 -23.35 36.09
C SER A 195 -22.76 -24.71 35.48
N LEU A 196 -22.38 -24.94 34.22
CA LEU A 196 -22.50 -26.24 33.56
C LEU A 196 -21.44 -27.24 34.05
N CYS A 197 -21.76 -28.53 33.96
CA CYS A 197 -20.84 -29.61 34.31
C CYS A 197 -19.66 -29.64 33.33
N GLY A 198 -18.42 -29.70 33.86
CA GLY A 198 -17.19 -29.64 33.05
C GLY A 198 -16.68 -28.22 32.79
N GLU A 199 -17.44 -27.19 33.14
CA GLU A 199 -17.02 -25.80 33.06
C GLU A 199 -16.51 -25.27 34.41
N ALA A 200 -15.87 -24.10 34.39
CA ALA A 200 -15.44 -23.43 35.61
C ALA A 200 -16.64 -23.19 36.53
N CYS A 201 -16.55 -23.69 37.76
CA CYS A 201 -17.62 -23.54 38.75
C CYS A 201 -17.76 -22.07 39.17
N VAL A 202 -19.01 -21.63 39.33
CA VAL A 202 -19.37 -20.28 39.73
C VAL A 202 -20.19 -20.34 41.01
N CYS A 203 -19.72 -19.67 42.05
CA CYS A 203 -20.53 -19.34 43.21
C CYS A 203 -21.03 -17.90 43.08
N TYR A 204 -22.29 -17.70 42.70
CA TYR A 204 -22.82 -16.34 42.54
C TYR A 204 -22.79 -15.55 43.85
N THR A 205 -23.11 -16.17 44.99
CA THR A 205 -23.09 -15.52 46.31
C THR A 205 -21.73 -14.89 46.63
N CYS A 206 -20.63 -15.58 46.31
CA CYS A 206 -19.27 -15.12 46.63
C CYS A 206 -18.60 -14.35 45.47
N GLU A 207 -19.10 -14.49 44.25
CA GLU A 207 -18.48 -13.92 43.04
C GLU A 207 -19.40 -12.93 42.31
N LYS A 208 -20.41 -12.39 43.00
CA LYS A 208 -21.38 -11.43 42.44
C LYS A 208 -20.69 -10.18 41.90
N ASP A 209 -19.58 -9.76 42.49
CA ASP A 209 -18.74 -8.64 42.07
C ASP A 209 -18.14 -8.82 40.66
N LYS A 210 -17.94 -10.06 40.23
CA LYS A 210 -17.38 -10.40 38.90
C LYS A 210 -18.46 -10.59 37.84
N PHE A 211 -19.75 -10.54 38.23
CA PHE A 211 -20.87 -10.63 37.31
C PHE A 211 -20.99 -9.36 36.46
N SER A 212 -21.20 -9.54 35.17
CA SER A 212 -21.35 -8.45 34.21
C SER A 212 -22.47 -8.77 33.22
N LEU A 213 -23.13 -7.73 32.72
CA LEU A 213 -24.15 -7.83 31.69
C LEU A 213 -23.55 -7.54 30.31
N ILE A 214 -24.07 -8.22 29.29
CA ILE A 214 -23.77 -7.95 27.88
C ILE A 214 -24.95 -7.16 27.30
N ASP A 215 -24.69 -5.95 26.80
CA ASP A 215 -25.70 -5.17 26.09
C ASP A 215 -25.86 -5.73 24.68
N THR A 216 -27.00 -6.37 24.40
CA THR A 216 -27.30 -6.94 23.08
C THR A 216 -28.04 -5.97 22.14
N ASN A 217 -28.26 -4.72 22.55
CA ASN A 217 -28.91 -3.69 21.70
C ASN A 217 -27.84 -2.94 20.87
N THR A 218 -27.58 -3.45 19.68
CA THR A 218 -26.68 -2.88 18.68
C THR A 218 -27.36 -1.73 17.92
N ASN A 219 -27.14 -0.49 18.36
CA ASN A 219 -27.17 0.68 17.46
C ASN A 219 -26.50 1.97 17.99
N LYS A 220 -25.71 1.92 19.08
CA LYS A 220 -24.90 3.08 19.52
C LYS A 220 -23.46 2.69 19.85
N LYS A 221 -22.56 3.60 19.46
CA LYS A 221 -21.09 3.50 19.35
C LYS A 221 -20.39 2.88 20.59
N PRO A 222 -19.26 2.18 20.42
CA PRO A 222 -18.42 1.75 21.53
C PRO A 222 -17.64 2.95 22.06
N GLN A 223 -17.94 3.39 23.28
CA GLN A 223 -17.17 4.46 23.92
C GLN A 223 -17.10 4.19 25.41
N TRP A 224 -15.88 4.26 25.93
CA TRP A 224 -15.34 4.04 27.27
C TRP A 224 -16.09 4.69 28.47
N TYR A 225 -17.29 5.23 28.25
CA TYR A 225 -18.19 5.81 29.25
C TYR A 225 -19.19 4.80 29.86
N ILE A 226 -19.30 3.57 29.33
CA ILE A 226 -20.37 2.61 29.68
C ILE A 226 -19.96 1.59 30.78
N ALA A 227 -18.69 1.54 31.18
CA ALA A 227 -18.23 0.53 32.15
C ALA A 227 -18.87 0.68 33.54
N HIS A 228 -19.02 1.92 34.03
CA HIS A 228 -19.64 2.21 35.33
C HIS A 228 -21.14 1.88 35.34
N GLU A 229 -21.91 2.26 34.31
CA GLU A 229 -23.34 1.96 34.22
C GLU A 229 -23.63 0.45 34.14
N LYS A 230 -22.77 -0.31 33.45
CA LYS A 230 -22.90 -1.78 33.35
C LYS A 230 -22.70 -2.46 34.70
N GLN A 231 -21.69 -2.05 35.47
CA GLN A 231 -21.44 -2.60 36.80
C GLN A 231 -22.57 -2.24 37.77
N GLU A 232 -23.09 -1.01 37.74
CA GLU A 232 -24.23 -0.60 38.57
C GLU A 232 -25.52 -1.34 38.19
N ARG A 233 -25.77 -1.56 36.89
CA ARG A 233 -26.91 -2.36 36.42
C ARG A 233 -26.75 -3.84 36.79
N ALA A 234 -25.54 -4.39 36.71
CA ALA A 234 -25.23 -5.76 37.13
C ALA A 234 -25.44 -5.98 38.63
N LYS A 235 -25.15 -4.98 39.49
CA LYS A 235 -25.43 -5.04 40.93
C LYS A 235 -26.93 -5.16 41.24
N LYS A 236 -27.76 -4.49 40.45
CA LYS A 236 -29.24 -4.46 40.54
C LYS A 236 -29.92 -5.63 39.81
N PHE A 237 -29.18 -6.39 39.01
CA PHE A 237 -29.72 -7.54 38.28
C PHE A 237 -29.90 -8.74 39.23
N GLU A 238 -31.13 -9.20 39.40
CA GLU A 238 -31.44 -10.39 40.18
C GLU A 238 -31.23 -11.64 39.32
N VAL A 239 -30.17 -12.39 39.65
CA VAL A 239 -29.92 -13.69 39.02
C VAL A 239 -30.86 -14.72 39.65
N GLY A 240 -31.82 -15.21 38.86
CA GLY A 240 -32.77 -16.24 39.30
C GLY A 240 -32.06 -17.55 39.68
N LYS A 241 -32.67 -18.33 40.58
CA LYS A 241 -32.10 -19.57 41.14
C LYS A 241 -31.73 -20.64 40.08
N ASP A 242 -32.40 -20.60 38.93
CA ASP A 242 -32.20 -21.54 37.80
C ASP A 242 -31.35 -20.95 36.67
N THR A 243 -30.81 -19.74 36.86
CA THR A 243 -29.94 -19.10 35.86
C THR A 243 -28.60 -19.79 35.80
N ILE A 244 -28.18 -20.17 34.60
CA ILE A 244 -26.86 -20.75 34.37
C ILE A 244 -25.86 -19.63 34.09
N LEU A 245 -24.75 -19.66 34.81
CA LEU A 245 -23.67 -18.68 34.73
C LEU A 245 -22.42 -19.30 34.11
N MET A 246 -21.71 -18.51 33.30
CA MET A 246 -20.46 -18.89 32.66
C MET A 246 -19.36 -17.94 33.09
N LYS A 247 -18.22 -18.52 33.50
CA LYS A 247 -17.04 -17.77 33.92
C LYS A 247 -15.91 -17.98 32.93
N ILE A 248 -15.34 -16.89 32.44
CA ILE A 248 -14.15 -16.96 31.57
C ILE A 248 -12.93 -17.26 32.45
N PRO A 249 -12.22 -18.38 32.25
CA PRO A 249 -11.14 -18.79 33.16
C PRO A 249 -10.03 -17.76 33.33
N LYS A 250 -9.59 -17.11 32.24
CA LYS A 250 -8.47 -16.16 32.24
C LYS A 250 -8.78 -14.85 32.97
N CYS A 251 -9.88 -14.19 32.62
CA CYS A 251 -10.23 -12.87 33.19
C CYS A 251 -11.23 -12.94 34.35
N LYS A 252 -11.79 -14.12 34.64
CA LYS A 252 -12.72 -14.40 35.74
C LYS A 252 -14.06 -13.63 35.68
N HIS A 253 -14.32 -12.87 34.62
CA HIS A 253 -15.64 -12.25 34.39
C HIS A 253 -16.72 -13.32 34.22
N ILE A 254 -17.90 -13.03 34.77
CA ILE A 254 -19.04 -13.94 34.82
C ILE A 254 -20.22 -13.31 34.06
N PHE A 255 -20.85 -14.12 33.22
CA PHE A 255 -22.04 -13.72 32.44
C PHE A 255 -23.11 -14.79 32.57
N THR A 256 -24.36 -14.48 32.23
CA THR A 256 -25.35 -15.53 32.01
C THR A 256 -25.00 -16.30 30.74
N LEU A 257 -25.25 -17.61 30.73
CA LEU A 257 -25.02 -18.47 29.57
C LEU A 257 -25.73 -17.92 28.32
N THR A 258 -27.00 -17.55 28.46
CA THR A 258 -27.83 -17.05 27.36
C THR A 258 -27.31 -15.74 26.76
N GLN A 259 -26.71 -14.86 27.57
CA GLN A 259 -26.10 -13.63 27.04
C GLN A 259 -24.79 -13.92 26.30
N LEU A 260 -23.96 -14.80 26.86
CA LEU A 260 -22.67 -15.12 26.26
C LEU A 260 -22.83 -15.91 24.96
N ASP A 261 -23.80 -16.82 24.90
CA ASP A 261 -24.15 -17.54 23.66
C ASP A 261 -24.57 -16.58 22.55
N ARG A 262 -25.54 -15.69 22.83
CA ARG A 262 -25.98 -14.67 21.86
C ARG A 262 -24.84 -13.77 21.40
N TYR A 263 -23.91 -13.43 22.31
CA TYR A 263 -22.73 -12.66 21.97
C TYR A 263 -21.81 -13.41 20.99
N VAL A 264 -21.57 -14.70 21.22
CA VAL A 264 -20.72 -15.54 20.35
C VAL A 264 -21.39 -15.81 19.02
N GLU A 265 -22.70 -16.08 18.99
CA GLU A 265 -23.50 -16.31 17.78
C GLU A 265 -23.57 -15.09 16.87
N ALA A 266 -23.48 -13.87 17.43
CA ALA A 266 -23.45 -12.63 16.67
C ALA A 266 -22.09 -12.34 16.01
N LEU A 267 -21.04 -13.11 16.30
CA LEU A 267 -19.72 -12.93 15.69
C LEU A 267 -19.67 -13.56 14.29
N ASP A 268 -18.97 -12.90 13.38
CA ASP A 268 -18.74 -13.41 12.02
C ASP A 268 -17.98 -14.75 12.07
N PRO A 269 -18.55 -15.85 11.54
CA PRO A 269 -17.94 -17.18 11.56
C PRO A 269 -16.68 -17.29 10.69
N THR A 270 -16.43 -16.33 9.79
CA THR A 270 -15.24 -16.27 8.93
C THR A 270 -14.09 -15.48 9.55
N ASN A 271 -14.31 -14.84 10.70
CA ASN A 271 -13.32 -14.03 11.37
C ASN A 271 -12.24 -14.92 12.01
N THR A 272 -10.98 -14.54 11.82
CA THR A 272 -9.82 -15.23 12.42
C THR A 272 -9.52 -14.74 13.83
N SER A 273 -10.02 -13.57 14.23
CA SER A 273 -9.77 -13.02 15.56
C SER A 273 -10.40 -13.88 16.66
N PHE A 274 -9.77 -13.90 17.85
CA PHE A 274 -10.33 -14.56 19.02
C PHE A 274 -11.72 -14.03 19.39
N ILE A 275 -12.60 -14.90 19.88
CA ILE A 275 -13.75 -14.49 20.69
C ILE A 275 -13.21 -13.68 21.88
N ARG A 276 -13.63 -12.43 22.03
CA ARG A 276 -13.15 -11.52 23.08
C ARG A 276 -14.14 -11.40 24.22
N CYS A 277 -13.65 -11.27 25.44
CA CYS A 277 -14.48 -10.98 26.60
C CYS A 277 -15.23 -9.64 26.39
N PRO A 278 -16.56 -9.59 26.55
CA PRO A 278 -17.36 -8.37 26.39
C PRO A 278 -16.97 -7.21 27.33
N THR A 279 -16.30 -7.52 28.45
CA THR A 279 -15.89 -6.54 29.46
C THR A 279 -14.46 -6.05 29.25
N CYS A 280 -13.50 -6.96 29.03
CA CYS A 280 -12.07 -6.64 29.09
C CYS A 280 -11.26 -7.08 27.85
N SER A 281 -11.94 -7.54 26.79
CA SER A 281 -11.32 -8.01 25.54
C SER A 281 -10.39 -9.24 25.64
N THR A 282 -10.17 -9.81 26.82
CA THR A 282 -9.38 -11.05 27.00
C THR A 282 -9.98 -12.20 26.18
N PRO A 283 -9.18 -13.02 25.46
CA PRO A 283 -9.67 -14.16 24.70
C PRO A 283 -10.51 -15.14 25.54
N VAL A 284 -11.68 -15.51 25.03
CA VAL A 284 -12.59 -16.49 25.64
C VAL A 284 -12.12 -17.90 25.31
N GLN A 285 -11.18 -18.41 26.10
CA GLN A 285 -10.57 -19.73 25.92
C GLN A 285 -10.72 -20.60 27.16
N GLY A 286 -10.63 -21.93 26.96
CA GLY A 286 -10.82 -22.89 28.04
C GLY A 286 -12.28 -23.02 28.49
N ILE A 287 -13.22 -22.64 27.63
CA ILE A 287 -14.66 -22.86 27.80
C ILE A 287 -15.09 -23.89 26.76
N SER A 288 -15.57 -25.02 27.23
CA SER A 288 -15.76 -26.21 26.41
C SER A 288 -16.86 -26.01 25.38
N ARG A 289 -17.91 -25.28 25.77
CA ARG A 289 -19.00 -24.88 24.87
C ARG A 289 -18.55 -24.13 23.62
N TYR A 290 -17.51 -23.29 23.70
CA TYR A 290 -17.03 -22.49 22.57
C TYR A 290 -15.76 -23.05 21.94
N GLU A 291 -15.30 -24.23 22.38
CA GLU A 291 -14.03 -24.81 21.95
C GLU A 291 -14.04 -25.15 20.46
N ALA A 292 -15.16 -25.64 19.91
CA ALA A 292 -15.27 -25.94 18.48
C ALA A 292 -15.05 -24.70 17.60
N ILE A 293 -15.62 -23.55 17.98
CA ILE A 293 -15.41 -22.27 17.28
C ILE A 293 -13.97 -21.79 17.44
N ASN A 294 -13.44 -21.86 18.66
CA ASN A 294 -12.06 -21.47 18.95
C ASN A 294 -11.03 -22.31 18.17
N LYS A 295 -11.25 -23.62 18.01
CA LYS A 295 -10.40 -24.52 17.21
C LYS A 295 -10.42 -24.12 15.74
N ARG A 296 -11.62 -23.94 15.15
CA ARG A 296 -11.77 -23.48 13.76
C ARG A 296 -11.08 -22.14 13.51
N GLN A 297 -11.28 -21.17 14.41
CA GLN A 297 -10.61 -19.87 14.32
C GLN A 297 -9.09 -19.98 14.53
N ALA A 298 -8.61 -20.91 15.35
CA ALA A 298 -7.19 -21.17 15.50
C ALA A 298 -6.58 -21.71 14.20
N GLU A 299 -7.20 -22.71 13.58
CA GLU A 299 -6.76 -23.24 12.28
C GLU A 299 -6.70 -22.14 11.21
N MET A 300 -7.76 -21.34 11.07
CA MET A 300 -7.75 -20.22 10.11
C MET A 300 -6.67 -19.17 10.43
N ARG A 301 -6.34 -18.95 11.71
CA ARG A 301 -5.22 -18.07 12.11
C ARG A 301 -3.88 -18.66 11.70
N GLU A 302 -3.65 -19.94 11.96
CA GLU A 302 -2.39 -20.59 11.61
C GLU A 302 -2.18 -20.62 10.09
N ASN A 303 -3.23 -20.88 9.30
CA ASN A 303 -3.16 -20.79 7.84
C ASN A 303 -2.77 -19.38 7.37
N LYS A 304 -3.41 -18.33 7.91
CA LYS A 304 -3.04 -16.94 7.58
C LYS A 304 -1.62 -16.58 8.01
N LYS A 305 -1.14 -17.08 9.16
CA LYS A 305 0.25 -16.88 9.57
C LYS A 305 1.21 -17.58 8.63
N GLU A 306 0.89 -18.80 8.21
CA GLU A 306 1.70 -19.56 7.27
C GLU A 306 1.80 -18.81 5.93
N ASP A 307 0.70 -18.27 5.42
CA ASP A 307 0.68 -17.41 4.23
C ASP A 307 1.57 -16.18 4.41
N MET A 308 1.49 -15.50 5.56
CA MET A 308 2.36 -14.36 5.87
C MET A 308 3.84 -14.73 5.92
N ILE A 309 4.19 -15.91 6.48
CA ILE A 309 5.57 -16.39 6.57
C ILE A 309 6.10 -16.82 5.20
N LYS A 310 5.32 -17.56 4.41
CA LYS A 310 5.66 -17.97 3.05
C LYS A 310 5.87 -16.74 2.17
N ASN A 311 4.95 -15.79 2.24
CA ASN A 311 5.04 -14.54 1.50
C ASN A 311 6.22 -13.68 1.94
N ALA A 312 6.81 -13.85 3.13
CA ALA A 312 7.97 -13.07 3.57
C ALA A 312 9.31 -13.60 3.03
N LYS A 313 9.41 -14.90 2.68
CA LYS A 313 10.67 -15.52 2.25
C LYS A 313 10.92 -15.29 0.76
N LEU A 314 12.04 -14.65 0.42
CA LEU A 314 12.53 -14.58 -0.96
C LEU A 314 13.43 -15.75 -1.30
N THR A 315 13.30 -16.28 -2.52
CA THR A 315 14.22 -17.28 -3.06
C THR A 315 15.40 -16.59 -3.73
N LYS A 316 16.58 -17.23 -3.70
CA LYS A 316 17.77 -16.74 -4.43
C LYS A 316 17.51 -16.54 -5.93
N SER A 317 16.69 -17.42 -6.52
CA SER A 317 16.26 -17.31 -7.92
C SER A 317 15.48 -16.02 -8.18
N LYS A 318 14.54 -15.64 -7.30
CA LYS A 318 13.76 -14.40 -7.44
C LYS A 318 14.65 -13.16 -7.33
N LEU A 319 15.60 -13.15 -6.40
CA LEU A 319 16.58 -12.06 -6.27
C LEU A 319 17.43 -11.91 -7.54
N ARG A 320 17.95 -13.03 -8.10
CA ARG A 320 18.71 -13.01 -9.35
C ARG A 320 17.91 -12.40 -10.51
N LYS A 321 16.64 -12.81 -10.66
CA LYS A 321 15.78 -12.27 -11.73
C LYS A 321 15.45 -10.79 -11.56
N LEU A 322 15.34 -10.29 -10.32
CA LEU A 322 15.22 -8.86 -10.06
C LEU A 322 16.48 -8.11 -10.52
N THR A 323 17.67 -8.64 -10.21
CA THR A 323 18.94 -8.06 -10.66
C THR A 323 19.04 -8.02 -12.18
N GLU A 324 18.68 -9.11 -12.87
CA GLU A 324 18.66 -9.16 -14.34
C GLU A 324 17.63 -8.17 -14.93
N SER A 325 16.43 -8.10 -14.34
CA SER A 325 15.38 -7.16 -14.73
C SER A 325 15.79 -5.69 -14.57
N LYS A 326 16.61 -5.37 -13.54
CA LYS A 326 17.16 -4.04 -13.33
C LYS A 326 17.97 -3.56 -14.53
N LEU A 327 18.79 -4.44 -15.11
CA LEU A 327 19.68 -4.11 -16.21
C LEU A 327 18.92 -3.62 -17.45
N CYS A 328 17.69 -4.11 -17.65
CA CYS A 328 16.83 -3.69 -18.77
C CYS A 328 16.43 -2.21 -18.73
N VAL A 329 16.46 -1.56 -17.56
CA VAL A 329 15.92 -0.19 -17.39
C VAL A 329 16.91 0.81 -16.81
N LEU A 330 18.09 0.34 -16.34
CA LEU A 330 19.08 1.16 -15.62
C LEU A 330 19.56 2.38 -16.42
N HIS A 331 19.65 2.26 -17.74
CA HIS A 331 20.07 3.34 -18.63
C HIS A 331 19.06 4.50 -18.72
N PHE A 332 17.81 4.28 -18.31
CA PHE A 332 16.71 5.22 -18.48
C PHE A 332 16.18 5.79 -17.17
N CYS A 333 16.00 4.93 -16.17
CA CYS A 333 15.44 5.30 -14.88
C CYS A 333 16.30 4.70 -13.76
N VAL A 334 16.64 5.52 -12.76
CA VAL A 334 17.30 5.03 -11.56
C VAL A 334 16.27 4.22 -10.77
N VAL A 335 16.53 2.92 -10.65
CA VAL A 335 15.86 2.03 -9.70
C VAL A 335 16.63 2.21 -8.39
N ASP A 336 16.09 3.04 -7.49
CA ASP A 336 16.73 3.44 -6.23
C ASP A 336 16.77 2.25 -5.27
N GLU A 337 17.82 1.45 -5.40
CA GLU A 337 18.04 0.23 -4.63
C GLU A 337 18.92 0.43 -3.40
N GLY A 338 19.45 1.64 -3.17
CA GLY A 338 20.66 1.79 -2.35
C GLY A 338 21.69 0.71 -2.71
N GLU A 339 22.35 0.14 -1.70
CA GLU A 339 23.22 -1.04 -1.88
C GLU A 339 22.46 -2.37 -1.61
N TYR A 340 21.12 -2.42 -1.59
CA TYR A 340 20.40 -3.60 -1.07
C TYR A 340 20.51 -4.84 -1.96
N LEU A 341 20.25 -4.74 -3.27
CA LEU A 341 20.36 -5.91 -4.16
C LEU A 341 21.80 -6.37 -4.40
N SER A 342 22.78 -5.46 -4.28
CA SER A 342 24.20 -5.73 -4.50
C SER A 342 24.97 -6.12 -3.23
N SER A 343 24.66 -5.53 -2.07
CA SER A 343 25.44 -5.68 -0.83
C SER A 343 24.66 -6.22 0.37
N LYS A 344 23.32 -6.11 0.39
CA LYS A 344 22.47 -6.55 1.51
C LYS A 344 21.20 -7.29 1.05
N PRO A 345 21.32 -8.33 0.21
CA PRO A 345 20.16 -9.03 -0.37
C PRO A 345 19.28 -9.70 0.70
N ASP A 346 19.87 -10.07 1.84
CA ASP A 346 19.16 -10.70 2.96
C ASP A 346 18.20 -9.76 3.70
N LEU A 347 18.29 -8.44 3.47
CA LEU A 347 17.38 -7.44 4.06
C LEU A 347 16.17 -7.13 3.17
N ILE A 348 16.09 -7.72 1.98
CA ILE A 348 14.97 -7.52 1.07
C ILE A 348 13.83 -8.44 1.50
N ASP A 349 12.74 -7.85 1.99
CA ASP A 349 11.50 -8.59 2.18
C ASP A 349 10.70 -8.67 0.88
N SER A 350 9.64 -9.47 0.87
CA SER A 350 8.82 -9.66 -0.33
C SER A 350 8.08 -8.42 -0.82
N ASN A 351 7.71 -7.51 0.08
CA ASN A 351 7.05 -6.27 -0.31
C ASN A 351 8.06 -5.29 -0.93
N HIS A 352 9.29 -5.27 -0.44
CA HIS A 352 10.40 -4.57 -1.06
C HIS A 352 10.72 -5.16 -2.45
N ALA A 353 10.82 -6.49 -2.57
CA ALA A 353 10.99 -7.16 -3.86
C ALA A 353 9.85 -6.86 -4.85
N HIS A 354 8.61 -6.81 -4.35
CA HIS A 354 7.44 -6.38 -5.14
C HIS A 354 7.58 -4.93 -5.61
N ALA A 355 7.97 -4.02 -4.71
CA ALA A 355 8.20 -2.63 -5.04
C ALA A 355 9.26 -2.44 -6.13
N LEU A 356 10.39 -3.16 -6.02
CA LEU A 356 11.46 -3.17 -7.03
C LEU A 356 10.96 -3.71 -8.37
N SER A 357 10.27 -4.85 -8.38
CA SER A 357 9.68 -5.43 -9.60
C SER A 357 8.75 -4.43 -10.30
N MET A 358 7.86 -3.79 -9.54
CA MET A 358 6.95 -2.77 -10.08
C MET A 358 7.68 -1.52 -10.56
N GLN A 359 8.69 -1.06 -9.84
CA GLN A 359 9.53 0.07 -10.24
C GLN A 359 10.18 -0.19 -11.60
N MET A 360 10.74 -1.39 -11.81
CA MET A 360 11.34 -1.80 -13.08
C MET A 360 10.29 -1.86 -14.21
N ARG A 361 9.12 -2.45 -13.94
CA ARG A 361 8.01 -2.53 -14.92
C ARG A 361 7.51 -1.15 -15.33
N PHE A 362 7.32 -0.25 -14.36
CA PHE A 362 6.94 1.13 -14.63
C PHE A 362 8.02 1.88 -15.40
N ALA A 363 9.28 1.69 -15.05
CA ALA A 363 10.40 2.26 -15.78
C ALA A 363 10.44 1.79 -17.25
N TYR A 364 10.22 0.48 -17.49
CA TYR A 364 10.21 -0.08 -18.84
C TYR A 364 9.05 0.46 -19.68
N ALA A 365 7.82 0.45 -19.14
CA ALA A 365 6.67 1.00 -19.85
C ALA A 365 6.83 2.51 -20.13
N LEU A 366 7.45 3.25 -19.21
CA LEU A 366 7.77 4.67 -19.39
C LEU A 366 8.90 4.87 -20.43
N LEU A 367 9.88 3.97 -20.52
CA LEU A 367 10.89 3.94 -21.57
C LEU A 367 10.25 3.73 -22.94
N THR A 368 9.22 2.88 -23.04
CA THR A 368 8.45 2.72 -24.28
C THR A 368 7.77 4.03 -24.68
N VAL A 369 7.09 4.71 -23.75
CA VAL A 369 6.50 6.04 -23.99
C VAL A 369 7.56 7.03 -24.48
N PHE A 370 8.70 7.11 -23.80
CA PHE A 370 9.81 7.98 -24.18
C PHE A 370 10.32 7.71 -25.60
N ASN A 371 10.58 6.44 -25.93
CA ASN A 371 11.12 6.03 -27.21
C ASN A 371 10.16 6.24 -28.37
N ILE A 372 8.85 6.23 -28.11
CA ILE A 372 7.83 6.59 -29.10
C ILE A 372 7.80 8.10 -29.28
N HIS A 373 7.70 8.84 -28.17
CA HIS A 373 7.47 10.28 -28.20
C HIS A 373 8.66 11.08 -28.74
N LYS A 374 9.89 10.62 -28.49
CA LYS A 374 11.12 11.27 -28.99
C LYS A 374 11.18 11.39 -30.52
N ASN A 375 10.44 10.56 -31.24
CA ASN A 375 10.39 10.60 -32.71
C ASN A 375 9.65 11.85 -33.24
N TYR A 376 8.97 12.61 -32.37
CA TYR A 376 8.18 13.75 -32.80
C TYR A 376 8.15 14.94 -31.82
N ASN A 377 8.80 14.85 -30.65
CA ASN A 377 8.98 15.99 -29.75
C ASN A 377 10.35 15.95 -29.05
N ASN A 378 11.16 16.97 -29.28
CA ASN A 378 12.50 17.08 -28.72
C ASN A 378 12.53 17.46 -27.23
N GLU A 379 11.41 17.93 -26.66
CA GLU A 379 11.30 18.34 -25.25
C GLU A 379 10.82 17.21 -24.33
N ILE A 380 10.64 15.99 -24.85
CA ILE A 380 10.10 14.87 -24.06
C ILE A 380 10.94 14.57 -22.83
N GLU A 381 12.27 14.72 -22.91
CA GLU A 381 13.15 14.49 -21.78
C GLU A 381 12.77 15.37 -20.59
N PHE A 382 12.40 16.63 -20.84
CA PHE A 382 11.92 17.54 -19.80
C PHE A 382 10.54 17.10 -19.28
N LYS A 383 9.62 16.78 -20.19
CA LYS A 383 8.25 16.40 -19.83
C LYS A 383 8.22 15.13 -18.97
N ILE A 384 9.03 14.13 -19.30
CA ILE A 384 8.98 12.82 -18.64
C ILE A 384 9.63 12.79 -17.25
N ARG A 385 10.44 13.81 -16.89
CA ARG A 385 11.16 13.91 -15.61
C ARG A 385 10.28 13.66 -14.39
N LYS A 386 9.06 14.21 -14.39
CA LYS A 386 8.13 14.04 -13.26
C LYS A 386 7.75 12.58 -13.05
N TRP A 387 7.57 11.82 -14.14
CA TRP A 387 7.27 10.38 -14.07
C TRP A 387 8.51 9.57 -13.70
N LYS A 388 9.69 9.89 -14.26
CA LYS A 388 10.96 9.27 -13.83
C LYS A 388 11.16 9.44 -12.33
N TYR A 389 11.01 10.66 -11.80
CA TYR A 389 11.12 10.94 -10.37
C TYR A 389 10.10 10.16 -9.54
N MET A 390 8.84 10.05 -9.98
CA MET A 390 7.84 9.26 -9.27
C MET A 390 8.19 7.77 -9.23
N VAL A 391 8.62 7.20 -10.36
CA VAL A 391 9.09 5.80 -10.43
C VAL A 391 10.30 5.61 -9.51
N SER A 392 11.31 6.49 -9.57
CA SER A 392 12.48 6.41 -8.69
C SER A 392 12.14 6.57 -7.20
N SER A 393 11.06 7.30 -6.88
CA SER A 393 10.61 7.47 -5.48
C SER A 393 9.89 6.25 -4.89
N ILE A 394 9.61 5.22 -5.71
CA ILE A 394 9.12 3.93 -5.26
C ILE A 394 10.31 3.19 -4.64
N GLN A 395 10.40 3.21 -3.31
CA GLN A 395 11.49 2.56 -2.58
C GLN A 395 11.06 1.18 -2.07
N GLN A 396 10.95 1.01 -0.75
CA GLN A 396 10.79 -0.31 -0.11
C GLN A 396 9.35 -0.84 -0.07
N SER A 397 8.37 -0.12 -0.64
CA SER A 397 6.97 -0.48 -0.42
C SER A 397 6.05 -0.20 -1.59
N MET A 398 5.19 -1.19 -1.86
CA MET A 398 4.17 -1.12 -2.91
C MET A 398 2.79 -1.42 -2.33
N THR A 399 2.01 -0.35 -2.12
CA THR A 399 0.58 -0.50 -1.79
C THR A 399 -0.23 -0.79 -3.05
N LEU A 400 -1.34 -1.51 -2.93
CA LEU A 400 -2.29 -1.71 -4.02
C LEU A 400 -2.75 -0.39 -4.66
N GLN A 401 -3.04 0.63 -3.83
CA GLN A 401 -3.43 1.96 -4.32
C GLN A 401 -2.35 2.59 -5.22
N LEU A 402 -1.11 2.69 -4.73
CA LEU A 402 0.03 3.20 -5.51
C LEU A 402 0.23 2.41 -6.80
N GLN A 403 0.17 1.08 -6.74
CA GLN A 403 0.30 0.22 -7.91
C GLN A 403 -0.77 0.54 -8.95
N THR A 404 -2.05 0.55 -8.55
CA THR A 404 -3.17 0.85 -9.46
C THR A 404 -3.07 2.25 -10.04
N GLU A 405 -2.81 3.26 -9.21
CA GLU A 405 -2.73 4.65 -9.65
C GLU A 405 -1.57 4.88 -10.63
N MET A 406 -0.40 4.33 -10.34
CA MET A 406 0.76 4.46 -11.22
C MET A 406 0.55 3.68 -12.53
N THR A 407 0.01 2.47 -12.47
CA THR A 407 -0.38 1.70 -13.66
C THR A 407 -1.33 2.51 -14.55
N MET A 408 -2.38 3.08 -13.97
CA MET A 408 -3.37 3.87 -14.73
C MET A 408 -2.79 5.17 -15.29
N GLU A 409 -1.86 5.81 -14.59
CA GLU A 409 -1.18 7.01 -15.10
C GLU A 409 -0.25 6.67 -16.28
N ILE A 410 0.46 5.54 -16.25
CA ILE A 410 1.28 5.11 -17.39
C ILE A 410 0.38 4.68 -18.56
N TYR A 411 -0.74 4.00 -18.32
CA TYR A 411 -1.74 3.76 -19.36
C TYR A 411 -2.24 5.04 -19.99
N ARG A 412 -2.52 6.07 -19.18
CA ARG A 412 -2.93 7.38 -19.68
C ARG A 412 -1.88 7.94 -20.65
N LEU A 413 -0.59 7.79 -20.36
CA LEU A 413 0.49 8.18 -21.26
C LEU A 413 0.48 7.35 -22.56
N LEU A 414 0.42 6.02 -22.47
CA LEU A 414 0.36 5.14 -23.65
C LEU A 414 -0.85 5.46 -24.56
N LEU A 415 -2.01 5.77 -23.98
CA LEU A 415 -3.19 6.22 -24.73
C LEU A 415 -2.95 7.58 -25.41
N CYS A 416 -2.26 8.51 -24.75
CA CYS A 416 -1.87 9.79 -25.37
C CYS A 416 -0.92 9.59 -26.56
N GLU A 417 0.04 8.66 -26.44
CA GLU A 417 0.94 8.31 -27.54
C GLU A 417 0.17 7.75 -28.74
N GLN A 418 -0.75 6.81 -28.51
CA GLN A 418 -1.62 6.24 -29.56
C GLN A 418 -2.41 7.33 -30.29
N ILE A 419 -3.03 8.25 -29.56
CA ILE A 419 -3.80 9.36 -30.15
C ILE A 419 -2.90 10.30 -30.95
N THR A 420 -1.70 10.59 -30.44
CA THR A 420 -0.76 11.49 -31.10
C THR A 420 -0.27 10.88 -32.41
N TYR A 421 0.06 9.58 -32.39
CA TYR A 421 0.40 8.80 -33.57
C TYR A 421 -0.73 8.85 -34.61
N VAL A 422 -1.95 8.44 -34.24
CA VAL A 422 -3.10 8.42 -35.15
C VAL A 422 -3.34 9.80 -35.77
N ASN A 423 -3.34 10.87 -34.97
CA ASN A 423 -3.52 12.23 -35.47
C ASN A 423 -2.43 12.67 -36.46
N LYS A 424 -1.17 12.30 -36.21
CA LYS A 424 -0.04 12.64 -37.07
C LYS A 424 -0.13 11.86 -38.39
N THR A 425 -0.38 10.56 -38.32
CA THR A 425 -0.50 9.68 -39.49
C THR A 425 -1.63 10.13 -40.41
N LEU A 426 -2.81 10.44 -39.86
CA LEU A 426 -3.94 10.96 -40.65
C LEU A 426 -3.62 12.28 -41.36
N LYS A 427 -2.92 13.19 -40.67
CA LYS A 427 -2.46 14.45 -41.28
C LYS A 427 -1.47 14.21 -42.41
N ASN A 428 -0.50 13.31 -42.21
CA ASN A 428 0.53 13.00 -43.20
C ASN A 428 -0.06 12.33 -44.45
N MET A 429 -1.08 11.49 -44.28
CA MET A 429 -1.78 10.85 -45.40
C MET A 429 -2.77 11.77 -46.11
N GLY A 430 -2.97 13.01 -45.62
CA GLY A 430 -3.97 13.94 -46.18
C GLY A 430 -5.42 13.45 -46.02
N ILE A 431 -5.66 12.51 -45.11
CA ILE A 431 -6.97 11.88 -44.92
C ILE A 431 -7.85 12.83 -44.11
N THR A 432 -8.97 13.23 -44.70
CA THR A 432 -10.02 13.94 -43.98
C THR A 432 -10.89 12.93 -43.25
N LEU A 433 -10.81 12.93 -41.92
CA LEU A 433 -11.70 12.13 -41.09
C LEU A 433 -13.15 12.62 -41.20
N GLU A 434 -14.08 11.67 -41.15
CA GLU A 434 -15.48 11.97 -40.90
C GLU A 434 -15.64 12.76 -39.57
N ASP A 435 -16.60 13.69 -39.53
CA ASP A 435 -16.82 14.57 -38.37
C ASP A 435 -17.07 13.80 -37.07
N GLY A 436 -17.67 12.60 -37.16
CA GLY A 436 -17.85 11.69 -36.03
C GLY A 436 -16.53 11.20 -35.42
N VAL A 437 -15.54 10.85 -36.25
CA VAL A 437 -14.23 10.38 -35.77
C VAL A 437 -13.40 11.53 -35.20
N LYS A 438 -13.46 12.70 -35.84
CA LYS A 438 -12.78 13.92 -35.39
C LYS A 438 -13.32 14.43 -34.05
N SER A 439 -14.63 14.38 -33.86
CA SER A 439 -15.27 14.74 -32.58
C SER A 439 -14.94 13.73 -31.48
N SER A 440 -14.92 12.42 -31.81
CA SER A 440 -14.47 11.36 -30.89
C SER A 440 -13.04 11.59 -30.38
N LEU A 441 -12.09 11.84 -31.29
CA LEU A 441 -10.69 12.15 -30.94
C LEU A 441 -10.55 13.33 -29.99
N LYS A 442 -11.26 14.44 -30.26
CA LYS A 442 -11.26 15.61 -29.39
C LYS A 442 -11.83 15.29 -28.01
N GLY A 443 -12.90 14.48 -27.95
CA GLY A 443 -13.49 14.00 -26.71
C GLY A 443 -12.49 13.20 -25.88
N ILE A 444 -11.78 12.27 -26.51
CA ILE A 444 -10.76 11.45 -25.84
C ILE A 444 -9.59 12.30 -25.32
N LEU A 445 -9.06 13.22 -26.14
CA LEU A 445 -8.00 14.15 -25.70
C LEU A 445 -8.44 15.00 -24.52
N LYS A 446 -9.69 15.46 -24.53
CA LYS A 446 -10.28 16.19 -23.41
C LYS A 446 -10.36 15.31 -22.17
N ASP A 447 -10.70 14.02 -22.30
CA ASP A 447 -10.76 13.09 -21.17
C ASP A 447 -9.36 12.83 -20.58
N LEU A 448 -8.34 12.61 -21.41
CA LEU A 448 -6.96 12.33 -20.95
C LEU A 448 -6.21 13.55 -20.42
N SER A 449 -6.63 14.76 -20.79
CA SER A 449 -6.06 16.02 -20.30
C SER A 449 -6.65 16.48 -18.96
N LYS A 450 -7.75 15.88 -18.52
CA LYS A 450 -8.29 16.14 -17.17
C LYS A 450 -7.25 15.73 -16.13
N GLN A 451 -7.13 16.53 -15.08
CA GLN A 451 -6.24 16.22 -13.95
C GLN A 451 -6.80 15.15 -13.00
N GLN A 452 -7.79 14.38 -13.45
CA GLN A 452 -8.46 13.33 -12.68
C GLN A 452 -7.80 11.97 -12.94
N LYS A 453 -8.05 11.01 -12.05
CA LYS A 453 -7.59 9.63 -12.22
C LYS A 453 -8.33 8.97 -13.39
N LEU A 454 -7.57 8.31 -14.26
CA LEU A 454 -8.14 7.43 -15.29
C LEU A 454 -8.71 6.18 -14.60
N THR A 455 -9.96 5.82 -14.87
CA THR A 455 -10.56 4.57 -14.37
C THR A 455 -10.35 3.42 -15.35
N SER A 456 -10.52 2.17 -14.90
CA SER A 456 -10.48 1.00 -15.79
C SER A 456 -11.56 1.07 -16.87
N ILE A 457 -12.73 1.60 -16.54
CA ILE A 457 -13.84 1.84 -17.49
C ILE A 457 -13.40 2.86 -18.54
N ASP A 458 -12.76 3.95 -18.13
CA ASP A 458 -12.24 4.96 -19.06
C ASP A 458 -11.14 4.38 -19.95
N LYS A 459 -10.17 3.63 -19.40
CA LYS A 459 -9.13 2.93 -20.16
C LYS A 459 -9.75 2.07 -21.27
N ASN A 460 -10.70 1.21 -20.91
CA ASN A 460 -11.31 0.27 -21.86
C ASN A 460 -12.13 1.01 -22.93
N ARG A 461 -12.90 2.02 -22.54
CA ARG A 461 -13.69 2.86 -23.46
C ARG A 461 -12.78 3.58 -24.47
N ILE A 462 -11.70 4.19 -24.00
CA ILE A 462 -10.75 4.93 -24.85
C ILE A 462 -9.99 3.97 -25.77
N GLN A 463 -9.52 2.84 -25.24
CA GLN A 463 -8.79 1.84 -26.02
C GLN A 463 -9.68 1.28 -27.15
N SER A 464 -10.93 0.92 -26.87
CA SER A 464 -11.87 0.45 -27.89
C SER A 464 -12.12 1.47 -29.01
N ALA A 465 -12.21 2.76 -28.65
CA ALA A 465 -12.30 3.83 -29.63
C ALA A 465 -11.02 3.93 -30.47
N LEU A 466 -9.84 3.84 -29.86
CA LEU A 466 -8.57 3.84 -30.57
C LEU A 466 -8.41 2.63 -31.50
N ASP A 467 -8.80 1.44 -31.07
CA ASP A 467 -8.73 0.23 -31.89
C ASP A 467 -9.60 0.40 -33.15
N SER A 468 -10.80 0.96 -33.02
CA SER A 468 -11.67 1.30 -34.16
C SER A 468 -10.98 2.26 -35.13
N MET A 469 -10.19 3.22 -34.62
CA MET A 469 -9.44 4.16 -35.44
C MET A 469 -8.23 3.53 -36.13
N PHE A 470 -7.50 2.66 -35.43
CA PHE A 470 -6.43 1.87 -36.06
C PHE A 470 -6.98 1.00 -37.19
N GLN A 471 -8.18 0.42 -37.04
CA GLN A 471 -8.85 -0.29 -38.14
C GLN A 471 -9.20 0.58 -39.34
N VAL A 472 -9.45 1.89 -39.15
CA VAL A 472 -9.61 2.84 -40.27
C VAL A 472 -8.25 3.07 -40.95
N LEU A 473 -7.19 3.30 -40.16
CA LEU A 473 -5.83 3.47 -40.69
C LEU A 473 -5.36 2.25 -41.50
N TYR A 474 -5.55 1.03 -40.99
CA TYR A 474 -5.16 -0.18 -41.68
C TYR A 474 -5.88 -0.37 -43.02
N ARG A 475 -7.15 0.05 -43.11
CA ARG A 475 -7.93 -0.01 -44.37
C ARG A 475 -7.54 1.06 -45.37
N GLN A 476 -7.03 2.20 -44.90
CA GLN A 476 -6.68 3.36 -45.73
C GLN A 476 -5.18 3.46 -46.03
N ALA A 477 -4.35 2.58 -45.46
CA ALA A 477 -2.92 2.55 -45.74
C ALA A 477 -2.66 2.30 -47.23
N ILE A 478 -2.11 3.32 -47.89
CA ILE A 478 -1.90 3.38 -49.35
C ILE A 478 -0.72 2.47 -49.79
N SER A 479 0.18 2.12 -48.86
CA SER A 479 1.30 1.19 -49.08
C SER A 479 1.50 0.22 -47.92
N ASP A 480 2.15 -0.91 -48.21
CA ASP A 480 2.52 -1.94 -47.23
C ASP A 480 3.47 -1.41 -46.14
N GLU A 481 4.25 -0.37 -46.41
CA GLU A 481 5.15 0.23 -45.40
C GLU A 481 4.39 0.86 -44.23
N TRP A 482 3.30 1.59 -44.50
CA TRP A 482 2.52 2.26 -43.45
C TRP A 482 1.76 1.26 -42.56
N SER A 483 1.30 0.15 -43.15
CA SER A 483 0.62 -0.90 -42.39
C SER A 483 1.60 -1.61 -41.45
N VAL A 484 2.84 -1.84 -41.90
CA VAL A 484 3.92 -2.38 -41.07
C VAL A 484 4.33 -1.40 -39.96
N GLU A 485 4.50 -0.11 -40.26
CA GLU A 485 4.85 0.89 -39.24
C GLU A 485 3.77 1.01 -38.15
N ALA A 486 2.49 1.08 -38.55
CA ALA A 486 1.37 1.15 -37.62
C ALA A 486 1.23 -0.11 -36.76
N LYS A 487 1.48 -1.28 -37.35
CA LYS A 487 1.50 -2.55 -36.62
C LYS A 487 2.64 -2.59 -35.59
N ASN A 488 3.87 -2.28 -36.01
CA ASN A 488 5.03 -2.22 -35.11
C ASN A 488 4.82 -1.23 -33.96
N PHE A 489 4.21 -0.08 -34.23
CA PHE A 489 3.81 0.87 -33.20
C PHE A 489 2.83 0.26 -32.20
N LYS A 490 1.77 -0.41 -32.69
CA LYS A 490 0.73 -1.01 -31.86
C LYS A 490 1.28 -2.17 -31.03
N ASP A 491 2.11 -3.02 -31.61
CA ASP A 491 2.74 -4.15 -30.94
C ASP A 491 3.63 -3.68 -29.77
N ARG A 492 4.39 -2.59 -29.95
CA ARG A 492 5.18 -1.97 -28.87
C ARG A 492 4.32 -1.45 -27.72
N ILE A 493 3.18 -0.83 -28.03
CA ILE A 493 2.22 -0.35 -27.02
C ILE A 493 1.59 -1.53 -26.27
N ASP A 494 1.15 -2.55 -27.00
CA ASP A 494 0.48 -3.73 -26.44
C ASP A 494 1.42 -4.57 -25.57
N PHE A 495 2.70 -4.64 -25.95
CA PHE A 495 3.73 -5.25 -25.12
C PHE A 495 3.94 -4.48 -23.81
N ALA A 496 4.07 -3.15 -23.87
CA ALA A 496 4.16 -2.33 -22.65
C ALA A 496 2.90 -2.45 -21.77
N ALA A 497 1.72 -2.56 -22.38
CA ALA A 497 0.47 -2.82 -21.67
C ALA A 497 0.47 -4.19 -20.99
N THR A 498 0.99 -5.24 -21.64
CA THR A 498 1.09 -6.59 -21.06
C THR A 498 1.96 -6.59 -19.79
N ILE A 499 3.09 -5.85 -19.80
CA ILE A 499 3.96 -5.69 -18.63
C ILE A 499 3.22 -5.03 -17.45
N LEU A 500 2.31 -4.09 -17.73
CA LEU A 500 1.55 -3.37 -16.72
C LEU A 500 0.35 -4.16 -16.18
N ASP A 501 -0.32 -4.95 -17.02
CA ASP A 501 -1.50 -5.75 -16.67
C ASP A 501 -1.12 -7.04 -15.92
N GLN A 502 0.11 -7.56 -16.10
CA GLN A 502 0.60 -8.78 -15.46
C GLN A 502 1.83 -8.56 -14.55
N PRO A 503 1.71 -7.72 -13.51
CA PRO A 503 2.87 -7.32 -12.71
C PRO A 503 3.47 -8.42 -11.83
N GLN A 504 2.73 -9.49 -11.55
CA GLN A 504 3.04 -10.46 -10.47
C GLN A 504 3.18 -11.91 -10.93
N THR A 505 2.83 -12.20 -12.19
CA THR A 505 2.84 -13.57 -12.71
C THR A 505 4.25 -14.05 -13.03
N GLU A 506 5.07 -13.18 -13.60
CA GLU A 506 6.45 -13.45 -14.00
C GLU A 506 7.37 -12.28 -13.65
N ASP A 507 8.69 -12.43 -13.81
CA ASP A 507 9.63 -11.32 -13.65
C ASP A 507 9.80 -10.59 -14.99
N LEU A 508 10.13 -9.29 -14.96
CA LEU A 508 10.21 -8.46 -16.17
C LEU A 508 11.15 -9.07 -17.24
N ILE A 509 12.32 -9.55 -16.83
CA ILE A 509 13.27 -10.18 -17.75
C ILE A 509 12.68 -11.41 -18.47
N THR A 510 11.87 -12.21 -17.77
CA THR A 510 11.22 -13.39 -18.35
C THR A 510 10.20 -12.98 -19.40
N ILE A 511 9.42 -11.93 -19.13
CA ILE A 511 8.44 -11.40 -20.09
C ILE A 511 9.13 -10.88 -21.36
N ILE A 512 10.25 -10.15 -21.21
CA ILE A 512 11.03 -9.62 -22.34
C ILE A 512 11.63 -10.76 -23.18
N GLN A 513 12.21 -11.77 -22.54
CA GLN A 513 12.79 -12.91 -23.25
C GLN A 513 11.76 -13.73 -24.02
N GLN A 514 10.52 -13.84 -23.52
CA GLN A 514 9.44 -14.53 -24.23
C GLN A 514 8.97 -13.75 -25.48
N SER A 515 9.00 -12.41 -25.46
CA SER A 515 8.65 -11.59 -26.62
C SER A 515 9.74 -11.52 -27.68
N ASP A 516 11.02 -11.60 -27.29
CA ASP A 516 12.17 -11.51 -28.22
C ASP A 516 12.25 -12.71 -29.19
N HIS A 517 11.50 -13.80 -28.94
CA HIS A 517 11.29 -14.85 -29.93
C HIS A 517 10.47 -14.41 -31.16
N HIS A 518 9.94 -13.18 -31.17
CA HIS A 518 9.11 -12.65 -32.26
C HIS A 518 9.65 -11.39 -32.97
N ASP A 519 10.70 -10.70 -32.50
CA ASP A 519 11.05 -9.36 -33.00
C ASP A 519 12.57 -9.11 -33.15
N MET A 520 13.12 -9.55 -34.28
CA MET A 520 14.55 -9.45 -34.62
C MET A 520 15.02 -8.05 -35.09
N ASN A 521 14.34 -6.94 -34.77
CA ASN A 521 14.74 -5.64 -35.35
C ASN A 521 14.66 -4.37 -34.46
N ALA A 522 14.41 -4.43 -33.15
CA ALA A 522 14.24 -3.21 -32.35
C ALA A 522 15.29 -2.93 -31.24
N HIS A 523 16.18 -3.88 -30.92
CA HIS A 523 17.14 -3.71 -29.81
C HIS A 523 18.60 -3.92 -30.25
N SER A 524 19.14 -3.01 -31.07
CA SER A 524 20.60 -2.83 -31.13
C SER A 524 21.06 -1.99 -29.94
N THR A 525 21.12 -2.63 -28.78
CA THR A 525 22.11 -2.33 -27.74
C THR A 525 22.51 -3.69 -27.19
N ARG A 526 23.67 -4.19 -27.64
CA ARG A 526 24.27 -5.41 -27.08
C ARG A 526 24.32 -5.26 -25.57
N LEU A 527 23.70 -6.20 -24.84
CA LEU A 527 24.08 -6.46 -23.46
C LEU A 527 25.60 -6.71 -23.43
N PRO A 528 26.36 -6.16 -22.46
CA PRO A 528 27.75 -6.56 -22.30
C PRO A 528 27.78 -8.07 -22.05
N GLU A 529 28.48 -8.80 -22.90
CA GLU A 529 28.81 -10.21 -22.65
C GLU A 529 29.62 -10.26 -21.35
N VAL A 530 29.01 -10.80 -20.29
CA VAL A 530 29.75 -11.19 -19.11
C VAL A 530 30.49 -12.45 -19.49
N SER A 531 31.76 -12.30 -19.89
CA SER A 531 32.68 -13.41 -20.06
C SER A 531 32.88 -14.08 -18.71
N SER A 532 32.32 -15.27 -18.55
CA SER A 532 32.84 -16.28 -17.64
C SER A 532 34.14 -16.84 -18.22
N ASP A 533 35.11 -17.09 -17.34
CA ASP A 533 36.43 -17.72 -17.50
C ASP A 533 37.54 -16.70 -17.16
N THR A 534 38.44 -16.90 -16.20
CA THR A 534 39.00 -18.12 -15.58
C THR A 534 39.42 -17.90 -14.12
N ASP A 535 39.53 -19.00 -13.39
CA ASP A 535 40.41 -19.19 -12.23
C ASP A 535 41.72 -18.40 -12.34
N GLU A 536 42.11 -17.72 -11.27
CA GLU A 536 43.50 -17.76 -10.80
C GLU A 536 43.51 -17.49 -9.29
N THR A 537 43.93 -18.55 -8.59
CA THR A 537 44.42 -18.57 -7.22
C THR A 537 45.48 -17.50 -7.00
N GLU A 538 45.44 -16.77 -5.89
CA GLU A 538 46.66 -16.42 -5.15
C GLU A 538 46.36 -16.02 -3.70
N ASP A 539 47.08 -16.67 -2.80
CA ASP A 539 47.22 -16.40 -1.37
C ASP A 539 47.61 -14.94 -1.08
N TYR A 540 47.01 -14.34 -0.05
CA TYR A 540 47.66 -13.85 1.19
C TYR A 540 46.68 -13.06 2.08
#